data_AF-A0A6A3UL42-F1
#
_entry.id   AF-A0A6A3UL42-F1
#
_cell.length_a   1.000
_cell.length_b   1.000
_cell.length_c   1.000
_cell.angle_alpha   90.00
_cell.angle_beta   90.00
_cell.angle_gamma   90.00
#
_symmetry.space_group_name_H-M   'P 1'
#
loop_
_entity.id
_entity.type
_entity.pdbx_description
1 polymer ?
#
loop_
_entity_poly.entity_id
_entity_poly.type
_entity_poly.pdbx_seq_one_letter_code
_entity_poly.pdbx_strand_id
1 'polypeptide(L)'
;MPAFLQQTIVDFVSAEGASATQQQLQAVHNGRGFCEQASVKVLETYLAEQVKNSTVDIDANLALLKLYQVYPATANAENVATVLVKGVMALPSTFFTGASTMVPENIREDVNVTAVLHAGFLLQSCLFEDFWKESVAFAEKVPGYLESGRAYILTAISRSHSAISTDVLKAKLNVSDKEVADIVAAEKWTVAANLIQINPNEDNQMQAKKVQENIEFEDVLKVIHTLSR
;
A
#
# COMPACT_ATOMS: atom_id res chain seq x y z
N MET A 1 10.76 17.43 -0.27
CA MET A 1 10.65 16.11 -0.92
C MET A 1 10.53 15.08 0.19
N PRO A 2 9.69 14.04 0.05
CA PRO A 2 9.58 13.00 1.07
C PRO A 2 10.93 12.30 1.23
N ALA A 3 11.23 11.81 2.44
CA ALA A 3 12.50 11.14 2.72
C ALA A 3 12.70 9.85 1.91
N PHE A 4 11.58 9.23 1.48
CA PHE A 4 11.58 7.99 0.70
C PHE A 4 10.53 8.07 -0.43
N LEU A 5 10.82 7.38 -1.53
CA LEU A 5 9.89 7.30 -2.66
C LEU A 5 8.78 6.29 -2.36
N GLN A 6 7.53 6.72 -2.49
CA GLN A 6 6.36 5.85 -2.51
C GLN A 6 5.91 5.62 -3.95
N GLN A 7 5.27 4.48 -4.19
CA GLN A 7 4.65 4.21 -5.49
C GLN A 7 3.47 5.16 -5.72
N THR A 8 3.32 5.60 -6.97
CA THR A 8 2.15 6.38 -7.38
C THR A 8 1.00 5.43 -7.69
N ILE A 9 -0.10 5.55 -6.95
CA ILE A 9 -1.33 4.83 -7.25
C ILE A 9 -1.98 5.51 -8.46
N VAL A 10 -2.22 4.73 -9.51
CA VAL A 10 -2.85 5.18 -10.75
C VAL A 10 -4.09 4.34 -11.04
N ASP A 11 -4.89 4.83 -11.98
CA ASP A 11 -6.06 4.13 -12.52
C ASP A 11 -5.95 4.12 -14.05
N PHE A 12 -6.02 2.94 -14.65
CA PHE A 12 -6.01 2.74 -16.10
C PHE A 12 -7.18 3.44 -16.82
N VAL A 13 -8.23 3.87 -16.11
CA VAL A 13 -9.36 4.62 -16.66
C VAL A 13 -9.06 6.12 -16.78
N SER A 14 -8.22 6.67 -15.89
CA SER A 14 -8.09 8.14 -15.70
C SER A 14 -6.66 8.69 -15.85
N ALA A 15 -5.67 7.87 -16.21
CA ALA A 15 -4.27 8.30 -16.25
C ALA A 15 -3.94 9.27 -17.42
N GLU A 16 -3.45 10.48 -17.11
CA GLU A 16 -2.83 11.38 -18.07
C GLU A 16 -1.48 10.79 -18.54
N GLY A 17 -1.35 10.49 -19.84
CA GLY A 17 -0.17 9.82 -20.40
C GLY A 17 -0.30 8.29 -20.52
N ALA A 18 -1.51 7.80 -20.81
CA ALA A 18 -1.81 6.38 -20.95
C ALA A 18 -0.87 5.66 -21.96
N SER A 19 -0.20 4.61 -21.48
CA SER A 19 0.53 3.65 -22.30
C SER A 19 -0.40 2.94 -23.30
N ALA A 20 0.18 2.36 -24.35
CA ALA A 20 -0.59 1.57 -25.32
C ALA A 20 -1.37 0.42 -24.64
N THR A 21 -0.78 -0.19 -23.62
CA THR A 21 -1.42 -1.27 -22.84
C THR A 21 -2.58 -0.74 -21.99
N GLN A 22 -2.47 0.46 -21.40
CA GLN A 22 -3.60 1.09 -20.68
C GLN A 22 -4.78 1.37 -21.60
N GLN A 23 -4.53 1.91 -22.80
CA GLN A 23 -5.58 2.16 -23.78
C GLN A 23 -6.27 0.86 -24.22
N GLN A 24 -5.49 -0.21 -24.40
CA GLN A 24 -6.03 -1.53 -24.70
C GLN A 24 -6.90 -2.07 -23.56
N LEU A 25 -6.45 -1.94 -22.30
CA LEU A 25 -7.23 -2.35 -21.13
C LEU A 25 -8.52 -1.55 -20.98
N GLN A 26 -8.47 -0.23 -21.21
CA GLN A 26 -9.66 0.62 -21.19
C GLN A 26 -10.66 0.22 -22.28
N ALA A 27 -10.19 -0.12 -23.49
CA ALA A 27 -11.04 -0.61 -24.57
C ALA A 27 -11.69 -1.96 -24.22
N VAL A 28 -10.92 -2.87 -23.62
CA VAL A 28 -11.42 -4.19 -23.17
C VAL A 28 -12.42 -4.05 -22.02
N HIS A 29 -12.18 -3.12 -21.09
CA HIS A 29 -13.05 -2.80 -19.95
C HIS A 29 -14.39 -2.19 -20.41
N ASN A 30 -14.35 -1.26 -21.37
CA ASN A 30 -15.56 -0.67 -21.97
C ASN A 30 -16.34 -1.67 -22.84
N GLY A 31 -15.70 -2.76 -23.25
CA GLY A 31 -16.33 -3.90 -23.91
C GLY A 31 -16.94 -4.91 -22.94
N ARG A 32 -17.25 -6.12 -23.44
CA ARG A 32 -17.69 -7.27 -22.60
C ARG A 32 -16.58 -8.28 -22.30
N GLY A 33 -15.36 -8.04 -22.78
CA GLY A 33 -14.26 -9.03 -22.81
C GLY A 33 -13.32 -9.01 -21.61
N PHE A 34 -13.54 -8.18 -20.59
CA PHE A 34 -12.60 -8.02 -19.48
C PHE A 34 -12.34 -9.33 -18.70
N CYS A 35 -13.36 -10.20 -18.63
CA CYS A 35 -13.27 -11.49 -17.96
C CYS A 35 -12.76 -12.64 -18.85
N GLU A 36 -12.27 -12.36 -20.06
CA GLU A 36 -11.77 -13.40 -20.97
C GLU A 36 -10.32 -13.80 -20.66
N GLN A 37 -9.96 -15.05 -20.97
CA GLN A 37 -8.60 -15.56 -20.80
C GLN A 37 -7.56 -14.75 -21.61
N ALA A 38 -7.96 -14.12 -22.71
CA ALA A 38 -7.08 -13.26 -23.52
C ALA A 38 -6.60 -12.01 -22.75
N SER A 39 -7.42 -11.50 -21.83
CA SER A 39 -7.13 -10.31 -21.03
C SER A 39 -5.99 -10.53 -20.02
N VAL A 40 -5.74 -11.79 -19.63
CA VAL A 40 -4.63 -12.15 -18.74
C VAL A 40 -3.29 -11.66 -19.28
N LYS A 41 -2.99 -11.93 -20.55
CA LYS A 41 -1.72 -11.52 -21.18
C LYS A 41 -1.53 -10.01 -21.24
N VAL A 42 -2.63 -9.27 -21.45
CA VAL A 42 -2.61 -7.80 -21.48
C VAL A 42 -2.31 -7.27 -20.08
N LEU A 43 -2.94 -7.84 -19.05
CA LEU A 43 -2.71 -7.48 -17.65
C LEU A 43 -1.31 -7.85 -17.16
N GLU A 44 -0.76 -8.99 -17.58
CA GLU A 44 0.64 -9.38 -17.27
C GLU A 44 1.63 -8.39 -17.90
N THR A 45 1.39 -7.98 -19.14
CA THR A 45 2.20 -6.96 -19.81
C THR A 45 2.11 -5.63 -19.07
N TYR A 46 0.90 -5.25 -18.64
CA TYR A 46 0.68 -4.02 -17.90
C TYR A 46 1.36 -4.04 -16.52
N LEU A 47 1.37 -5.19 -15.83
CA LEU A 47 2.10 -5.36 -14.58
C LEU A 47 3.61 -5.12 -14.76
N ALA A 48 4.19 -5.61 -15.86
CA ALA A 48 5.60 -5.35 -16.17
C ALA A 48 5.89 -3.86 -16.43
N GLU A 49 4.97 -3.16 -17.10
CA GLU A 49 5.06 -1.69 -17.29
C GLU A 49 4.95 -0.94 -15.96
N GLN A 50 4.04 -1.35 -15.08
CA GLN A 50 3.92 -0.80 -13.72
C GLN A 50 5.22 -0.92 -12.93
N VAL A 51 5.91 -2.07 -13.00
CA VAL A 51 7.22 -2.27 -12.38
C VAL A 51 8.25 -1.27 -12.91
N LYS A 52 8.31 -1.07 -14.23
CA LYS A 52 9.25 -0.14 -14.86
C LYS A 52 8.96 1.33 -14.52
N ASN A 53 7.69 1.71 -14.47
CA ASN A 53 7.27 3.10 -14.28
C ASN A 53 7.10 3.48 -12.80
N SER A 54 7.31 2.55 -11.87
CA SER A 54 7.05 2.76 -10.42
C SER A 54 5.63 3.22 -10.11
N THR A 55 4.66 2.72 -10.89
CA THR A 55 3.23 2.93 -10.68
C THR A 55 2.56 1.68 -10.14
N VAL A 56 1.43 1.84 -9.46
CA VAL A 56 0.59 0.75 -8.98
C VAL A 56 -0.85 1.02 -9.40
N ASP A 57 -1.42 0.10 -10.16
CA ASP A 57 -2.84 0.09 -10.48
C ASP A 57 -3.53 -1.02 -9.69
N ILE A 58 -4.29 -0.64 -8.68
CA ILE A 58 -4.90 -1.58 -7.73
C ILE A 58 -5.93 -2.45 -8.45
N ASP A 59 -6.80 -1.85 -9.26
CA ASP A 59 -7.92 -2.53 -9.88
C ASP A 59 -7.45 -3.50 -10.97
N ALA A 60 -6.47 -3.10 -11.79
CA ALA A 60 -5.88 -3.98 -12.80
C ALA A 60 -5.18 -5.18 -12.15
N ASN A 61 -4.44 -4.97 -11.06
CA ASN A 61 -3.71 -6.02 -10.37
C ASN A 61 -4.65 -7.00 -9.64
N LEU A 62 -5.70 -6.51 -8.99
CA LEU A 62 -6.73 -7.37 -8.38
C LEU A 62 -7.53 -8.14 -9.45
N ALA A 63 -7.83 -7.50 -10.59
CA ALA A 63 -8.43 -8.18 -11.73
C ALA A 63 -7.56 -9.34 -12.25
N LEU A 64 -6.24 -9.13 -12.36
CA LEU A 64 -5.30 -10.19 -12.75
C LEU A 64 -5.35 -11.38 -11.79
N LEU A 65 -5.27 -11.12 -10.48
CA LEU A 65 -5.40 -12.18 -9.47
C LEU A 65 -6.75 -12.90 -9.57
N LYS A 66 -7.82 -12.16 -9.83
CA LYS A 66 -9.15 -12.75 -9.99
C LYS A 66 -9.22 -13.64 -11.23
N LEU A 67 -8.62 -13.23 -12.35
CA LEU A 67 -8.56 -14.06 -13.56
C LEU A 67 -7.73 -15.33 -13.34
N TYR A 68 -6.66 -15.29 -12.56
CA TYR A 68 -5.93 -16.51 -12.20
C TYR A 68 -6.76 -17.49 -11.37
N GLN A 69 -7.70 -17.02 -10.55
CA GLN A 69 -8.65 -17.90 -9.86
C GLN A 69 -9.66 -18.53 -10.83
N VAL A 70 -10.11 -17.77 -11.83
CA VAL A 70 -11.07 -18.25 -12.85
C VAL A 70 -10.41 -19.21 -13.85
N TYR A 71 -9.15 -18.94 -14.21
CA TYR A 71 -8.35 -19.71 -15.16
C TYR A 71 -7.03 -20.19 -14.51
N PRO A 72 -7.07 -21.26 -13.69
CA PRO A 72 -5.87 -21.73 -12.97
C PRO A 72 -4.71 -22.13 -13.89
N ALA A 73 -5.00 -22.56 -15.12
CA ALA A 73 -3.99 -22.96 -16.10
C ALA A 73 -3.11 -21.81 -16.60
N THR A 74 -3.55 -20.55 -16.46
CA THR A 74 -2.75 -19.37 -16.84
C THR A 74 -2.02 -18.76 -15.65
N ALA A 75 -2.17 -19.31 -14.45
CA ALA A 75 -1.64 -18.71 -13.24
C ALA A 75 -0.11 -18.84 -13.18
N ASN A 76 0.57 -17.71 -12.95
CA ASN A 76 2.02 -17.62 -12.87
C ASN A 76 2.44 -17.12 -11.48
N ALA A 77 3.27 -17.91 -10.78
CA ALA A 77 3.73 -17.60 -9.43
C ALA A 77 4.54 -16.30 -9.33
N GLU A 78 5.38 -16.00 -10.32
CA GLU A 78 6.20 -14.77 -10.34
C GLU A 78 5.33 -13.52 -10.49
N ASN A 79 4.30 -13.58 -11.34
CA ASN A 79 3.36 -12.48 -11.52
C ASN A 79 2.54 -12.25 -10.24
N VAL A 80 2.09 -13.32 -9.58
CA VAL A 80 1.39 -13.23 -8.29
C VAL A 80 2.30 -12.61 -7.22
N ALA A 81 3.55 -13.08 -7.10
CA ALA A 81 4.52 -12.52 -6.17
C ALA A 81 4.78 -11.03 -6.47
N THR A 82 4.90 -10.64 -7.74
CA THR A 82 5.10 -9.24 -8.15
C THR A 82 3.93 -8.35 -7.76
N VAL A 83 2.69 -8.82 -7.94
CA VAL A 83 1.48 -8.10 -7.49
C VAL A 83 1.50 -7.91 -5.97
N LEU A 84 1.88 -8.94 -5.21
CA LEU A 84 1.98 -8.83 -3.75
C LEU A 84 3.07 -7.83 -3.33
N VAL A 85 4.23 -7.83 -3.99
CA VAL A 85 5.30 -6.86 -3.74
C VAL A 85 4.81 -5.44 -4.02
N LYS A 86 4.12 -5.22 -5.13
CA LYS A 86 3.46 -3.94 -5.46
C LYS A 86 2.44 -3.55 -4.38
N GLY A 87 1.72 -4.51 -3.82
CA GLY A 87 0.84 -4.33 -2.67
C GLY A 87 1.56 -3.81 -1.44
N VAL A 88 2.69 -4.44 -1.08
CA VAL A 88 3.53 -4.00 0.05
C VAL A 88 4.05 -2.58 -0.18
N MET A 89 4.47 -2.27 -1.40
CA MET A 89 4.99 -0.95 -1.76
C MET A 89 3.91 0.16 -1.79
N ALA A 90 2.63 -0.21 -1.80
CA ALA A 90 1.50 0.71 -1.77
C ALA A 90 0.92 0.92 -0.36
N LEU A 91 1.51 0.33 0.69
CA LEU A 91 1.11 0.60 2.08
C LEU A 91 1.22 2.11 2.37
N PRO A 92 0.23 2.72 3.06
CA PRO A 92 -0.79 2.13 3.94
C PRO A 92 -2.10 1.69 3.26
N SER A 93 -2.16 1.62 1.93
CA SER A 93 -3.37 1.16 1.21
C SER A 93 -3.79 -0.26 1.62
N THR A 94 -5.09 -0.56 1.55
CA THR A 94 -5.65 -1.89 1.81
C THR A 94 -5.38 -2.89 0.68
N PHE A 95 -4.72 -2.46 -0.39
CA PHE A 95 -4.42 -3.28 -1.57
C PHE A 95 -3.70 -4.59 -1.23
N PHE A 96 -2.66 -4.57 -0.39
CA PHE A 96 -1.95 -5.80 0.01
C PHE A 96 -2.87 -6.80 0.70
N THR A 97 -3.73 -6.33 1.61
CA THR A 97 -4.73 -7.18 2.28
C THR A 97 -5.71 -7.78 1.29
N GLY A 98 -6.18 -7.00 0.31
CA GLY A 98 -7.03 -7.52 -0.76
C GLY A 98 -6.30 -8.59 -1.59
N ALA A 99 -5.09 -8.30 -2.04
CA ALA A 99 -4.29 -9.20 -2.86
C ALA A 99 -3.97 -10.52 -2.14
N SER A 100 -3.64 -10.49 -0.84
CA SER A 100 -3.31 -11.70 -0.06
C SER A 100 -4.48 -12.68 0.09
N THR A 101 -5.71 -12.16 0.10
CA THR A 101 -6.94 -12.98 0.10
C THR A 101 -7.28 -13.56 -1.27
N MET A 102 -6.74 -12.97 -2.35
CA MET A 102 -7.01 -13.39 -3.73
C MET A 102 -5.92 -14.27 -4.35
N VAL A 103 -4.88 -14.62 -3.60
CA VAL A 103 -3.83 -15.54 -4.06
C VAL A 103 -4.42 -16.93 -4.35
N PRO A 104 -4.23 -17.49 -5.57
CA PRO A 104 -4.67 -18.84 -5.90
C PRO A 104 -3.99 -19.91 -5.03
N GLU A 105 -4.75 -20.90 -4.58
CA GLU A 105 -4.27 -21.93 -3.63
C GLU A 105 -3.10 -22.77 -4.21
N ASN A 106 -3.14 -23.06 -5.51
CA ASN A 106 -2.10 -23.84 -6.20
C ASN A 106 -0.72 -23.16 -6.23
N ILE A 107 -0.66 -21.85 -6.01
CA ILE A 107 0.56 -21.02 -6.04
C ILE A 107 0.90 -20.49 -4.65
N ARG A 108 -0.01 -20.61 -3.69
CA ARG A 108 0.14 -20.05 -2.34
C ARG A 108 1.36 -20.60 -1.61
N GLU A 109 1.69 -21.86 -1.83
CA GLU A 109 2.86 -22.54 -1.23
C GLU A 109 4.18 -22.27 -1.98
N ASP A 110 4.16 -21.48 -3.07
CA ASP A 110 5.39 -21.07 -3.74
C ASP A 110 6.29 -20.29 -2.79
N VAL A 111 7.59 -20.55 -2.86
CA VAL A 111 8.60 -19.97 -1.96
C VAL A 111 8.60 -18.45 -2.04
N ASN A 112 8.47 -17.88 -3.24
CA ASN A 112 8.50 -16.43 -3.43
C ASN A 112 7.21 -15.79 -2.90
N VAL A 113 6.06 -16.40 -3.18
CA VAL A 113 4.75 -15.91 -2.74
C VAL A 113 4.65 -15.95 -1.23
N THR A 114 5.05 -17.05 -0.60
CA THR A 114 5.07 -17.21 0.86
C THR A 114 5.97 -16.18 1.53
N ALA A 115 7.17 -15.97 1.00
CA ALA A 115 8.11 -14.99 1.54
C ALA A 115 7.57 -13.56 1.47
N VAL A 116 6.96 -13.17 0.35
CA VAL A 116 6.36 -11.82 0.21
C VAL A 116 5.14 -11.65 1.13
N LEU A 117 4.30 -12.70 1.26
CA LEU A 117 3.15 -12.67 2.18
C LEU A 117 3.60 -12.47 3.63
N HIS A 118 4.64 -13.19 4.06
CA HIS A 118 5.18 -13.07 5.40
C HIS A 118 5.82 -11.69 5.65
N ALA A 119 6.63 -11.19 4.71
CA ALA A 119 7.21 -9.85 4.81
C ALA A 119 6.15 -8.74 4.87
N GLY A 120 5.09 -8.83 4.07
CA GLY A 120 3.98 -7.89 4.14
C GLY A 120 3.19 -7.98 5.46
N PHE A 121 3.03 -9.18 6.01
CA PHE A 121 2.44 -9.37 7.35
C PHE A 121 3.27 -8.72 8.46
N LEU A 122 4.61 -8.87 8.42
CA LEU A 122 5.51 -8.22 9.38
C LEU A 122 5.39 -6.70 9.34
N LEU A 123 5.32 -6.12 8.13
CA LEU A 123 5.12 -4.68 7.97
C LEU A 123 3.76 -4.22 8.52
N GLN A 124 2.66 -4.90 8.15
CA GLN A 124 1.32 -4.55 8.65
C GLN A 124 1.18 -4.72 10.17
N SER A 125 1.91 -5.67 10.76
CA SER A 125 1.96 -5.91 12.21
C SER A 125 2.94 -5.00 12.95
N CYS A 126 3.55 -4.04 12.25
CA CYS A 126 4.56 -3.13 12.79
C CYS A 126 5.81 -3.81 13.38
N LEU A 127 6.12 -5.04 12.95
CA LEU A 127 7.30 -5.81 13.36
C LEU A 127 8.50 -5.48 12.45
N PHE A 128 8.89 -4.20 12.43
CA PHE A 128 9.86 -3.68 11.46
C PHE A 128 11.26 -4.28 11.59
N GLU A 129 11.73 -4.56 12.81
CA GLU A 129 13.06 -5.14 13.01
C GLU A 129 13.17 -6.56 12.46
N ASP A 130 12.08 -7.34 12.55
CA ASP A 130 12.04 -8.70 12.01
C ASP A 130 11.92 -8.68 10.50
N PHE A 131 11.18 -7.71 9.94
CA PHE A 131 11.14 -7.46 8.51
C PHE A 131 12.54 -7.25 7.91
N TRP A 132 13.42 -6.51 8.59
CA TRP A 132 14.80 -6.28 8.11
C TRP A 132 15.72 -7.49 8.21
N LYS A 133 15.39 -8.47 9.08
CA LYS A 133 16.16 -9.72 9.19
C LYS A 133 15.80 -10.71 8.09
N GLU A 134 14.59 -10.60 7.56
CA GLU A 134 14.09 -11.47 6.51
C GLU A 134 14.38 -10.89 5.13
N SER A 135 15.35 -11.48 4.42
CA SER A 135 15.62 -11.10 3.04
C SER A 135 14.66 -11.84 2.10
N VAL A 136 13.89 -11.07 1.34
CA VAL A 136 13.01 -11.58 0.29
C VAL A 136 13.67 -11.31 -1.06
N ALA A 137 14.58 -12.20 -1.46
CA ALA A 137 15.41 -12.04 -2.66
C ALA A 137 14.61 -11.78 -3.96
N PHE A 138 13.36 -12.23 -4.05
CA PHE A 138 12.47 -11.91 -5.17
C PHE A 138 12.00 -10.45 -5.12
N ALA A 139 11.55 -9.97 -3.96
CA ALA A 139 11.03 -8.61 -3.79
C ALA A 139 12.12 -7.56 -3.97
N GLU A 140 13.35 -7.86 -3.55
CA GLU A 140 14.52 -6.98 -3.71
C GLU A 140 14.88 -6.69 -5.19
N LYS A 141 14.44 -7.54 -6.13
CA LYS A 141 14.61 -7.30 -7.57
C LYS A 141 13.67 -6.22 -8.10
N VAL A 142 12.56 -5.95 -7.39
CA VAL A 142 11.59 -4.92 -7.78
C VAL A 142 12.14 -3.56 -7.37
N PRO A 143 12.36 -2.63 -8.31
CA PRO A 143 12.91 -1.32 -8.00
C PRO A 143 12.05 -0.56 -6.97
N GLY A 144 12.68 -0.01 -5.94
CA GLY A 144 12.00 0.81 -4.94
C GLY A 144 11.36 0.04 -3.78
N TYR A 145 11.53 -1.29 -3.69
CA TYR A 145 10.89 -2.11 -2.66
C TYR A 145 11.30 -1.69 -1.23
N LEU A 146 12.61 -1.62 -0.98
CA LEU A 146 13.13 -1.27 0.35
C LEU A 146 12.82 0.19 0.70
N GLU A 147 12.89 1.10 -0.28
CA GLU A 147 12.54 2.51 -0.12
C GLU A 147 11.07 2.68 0.25
N SER A 148 10.16 1.97 -0.44
CA SER A 148 8.73 2.02 -0.15
C SER A 148 8.42 1.47 1.24
N GLY A 149 9.11 0.39 1.66
CA GLY A 149 9.03 -0.15 3.01
C GLY A 149 9.45 0.88 4.07
N ARG A 150 10.59 1.56 3.87
CA ARG A 150 11.02 2.65 4.77
C ARG A 150 10.05 3.82 4.78
N ALA A 151 9.47 4.18 3.64
CA ALA A 151 8.46 5.23 3.54
C ALA A 151 7.22 4.92 4.39
N TYR A 152 6.75 3.67 4.34
CA TYR A 152 5.63 3.21 5.15
C TYR A 152 5.98 3.23 6.65
N ILE A 153 7.14 2.71 7.04
CA ILE A 153 7.61 2.72 8.44
C ILE A 153 7.68 4.16 8.96
N LEU A 154 8.23 5.08 8.17
CA LEU A 154 8.31 6.49 8.52
C LEU A 154 6.92 7.12 8.73
N THR A 155 5.97 6.80 7.85
CA THR A 155 4.57 7.22 7.96
C THR A 155 3.90 6.65 9.21
N ALA A 156 4.15 5.39 9.55
CA ALA A 156 3.62 4.76 10.76
C ALA A 156 4.16 5.42 12.03
N ILE A 157 5.46 5.72 12.07
CA ILE A 157 6.11 6.41 13.19
C ILE A 157 5.57 7.84 13.35
N SER A 158 5.45 8.58 12.24
CA SER A 158 4.98 9.97 12.28
C SER A 158 3.55 10.13 12.81
N ARG A 159 2.70 9.12 12.60
CA ARG A 159 1.31 9.09 13.08
C ARG A 159 1.18 8.60 14.53
N SER A 160 2.09 7.76 15.00
CA SER A 160 1.95 7.06 16.29
C SER A 160 2.77 7.65 17.44
N HIS A 161 3.81 8.43 17.15
CA HIS A 161 4.74 8.94 18.16
C HIS A 161 4.77 10.46 18.15
N SER A 162 4.71 11.07 19.34
CA SER A 162 5.03 12.50 19.52
C SER A 162 6.54 12.73 19.66
N ALA A 163 7.24 11.76 20.26
CA ALA A 163 8.69 11.77 20.40
C ALA A 163 9.25 10.35 20.31
N ILE A 164 10.43 10.19 19.70
CA ILE A 164 11.12 8.91 19.53
C ILE A 164 12.62 9.07 19.75
N SER A 165 13.29 8.11 20.37
CA SER A 165 14.75 8.16 20.48
C SER A 165 15.42 7.87 19.15
N THR A 166 16.57 8.48 18.90
CA THR A 166 17.35 8.28 17.67
C THR A 166 17.69 6.81 17.45
N ASP A 167 18.05 6.10 18.54
CA ASP A 167 18.43 4.68 18.50
C ASP A 167 17.26 3.78 18.06
N VAL A 168 16.04 4.05 18.54
CA VAL A 168 14.85 3.28 18.16
C VAL A 168 14.47 3.58 16.72
N LEU A 169 14.48 4.85 16.30
CA LEU A 169 14.19 5.22 14.92
C LEU A 169 15.16 4.52 13.95
N LYS A 170 16.45 4.52 14.29
CA LYS A 170 17.51 3.84 13.54
C LYS A 170 17.26 2.34 13.42
N ALA A 171 16.91 1.68 14.52
CA ALA A 171 16.60 0.25 14.52
C ALA A 171 15.36 -0.08 13.67
N LYS A 172 14.31 0.75 13.75
CA LYS A 172 13.07 0.52 12.99
C LYS A 172 13.23 0.77 11.49
N LEU A 173 14.04 1.73 11.06
CA LEU A 173 14.26 2.06 9.65
C LEU A 173 15.45 1.31 9.01
N ASN A 174 16.30 0.70 9.83
CA ASN A 174 17.55 0.04 9.42
C ASN A 174 18.42 0.96 8.54
N VAL A 175 18.75 2.13 9.10
CA VAL A 175 19.53 3.20 8.46
C VAL A 175 20.75 3.58 9.30
N SER A 176 21.72 4.25 8.68
CA SER A 176 22.91 4.80 9.34
C SER A 176 22.63 6.15 10.01
N ASP A 177 23.52 6.58 10.92
CA ASP A 177 23.36 7.86 11.65
C ASP A 177 23.33 9.08 10.72
N LYS A 178 24.00 8.99 9.56
CA LYS A 178 24.00 10.04 8.54
C LYS A 178 22.62 10.19 7.89
N GLU A 179 21.99 9.07 7.54
CA GLU A 179 20.68 9.05 6.90
C GLU A 179 19.58 9.53 7.85
N VAL A 180 19.72 9.29 9.16
CA VAL A 180 18.79 9.82 10.17
C VAL A 180 18.74 11.35 10.14
N ALA A 181 19.90 12.01 10.02
CA ALA A 181 19.95 13.47 9.92
C ALA A 181 19.24 14.00 8.67
N ASP A 182 19.41 13.32 7.53
CA ASP A 182 18.75 13.67 6.27
C ASP A 182 17.23 13.47 6.35
N ILE A 183 16.76 12.40 7.01
CA ILE A 183 15.34 12.11 7.23
C ILE A 183 14.70 13.17 8.13
N VAL A 184 15.35 13.51 9.26
CA VAL A 184 14.88 14.55 10.19
C VAL A 184 14.75 15.90 9.47
N ALA A 185 15.72 16.24 8.63
CA ALA A 185 15.68 17.47 7.83
C ALA A 185 14.54 17.44 6.79
N ALA A 186 14.32 16.31 6.12
CA ALA A 186 13.25 16.15 5.13
C ALA A 186 11.85 16.26 5.75
N GLU A 187 11.65 15.63 6.91
CA GLU A 187 10.38 15.62 7.66
C GLU A 187 10.19 16.86 8.56
N LYS A 188 11.19 17.75 8.60
CA LYS A 188 11.21 18.96 9.44
C LYS A 188 11.00 18.67 10.93
N TRP A 189 11.52 17.55 11.42
CA TRP A 189 11.49 17.19 12.83
C TRP A 189 12.58 17.92 13.61
N THR A 190 12.43 18.02 14.92
CA THR A 190 13.43 18.67 15.78
C THR A 190 14.14 17.65 16.66
N VAL A 191 15.44 17.81 16.86
CA VAL A 191 16.24 16.90 17.70
C VAL A 191 16.62 17.63 18.98
N ALA A 192 16.17 17.10 20.12
CA ALA A 192 16.57 17.54 21.44
C ALA A 192 17.49 16.47 22.04
N ALA A 193 18.81 16.68 21.94
CA ALA A 193 19.85 15.73 22.34
C ALA A 193 19.74 14.37 21.64
N ASN A 194 19.09 13.38 22.27
CA ASN A 194 18.87 12.03 21.71
C ASN A 194 17.38 11.71 21.46
N LEU A 195 16.53 12.73 21.51
CA LEU A 195 15.08 12.58 21.35
C LEU A 195 14.61 13.42 20.16
N ILE A 196 14.04 12.75 19.17
CA ILE A 196 13.45 13.36 17.98
C ILE A 196 11.99 13.69 18.31
N GLN A 197 11.64 14.96 18.22
CA GLN A 197 10.28 15.46 18.36
C GLN A 197 9.62 15.50 16.99
N ILE A 198 8.50 14.78 16.87
CA ILE A 198 7.72 14.66 15.65
C ILE A 198 6.68 15.77 15.65
N ASN A 199 6.50 16.43 14.50
CA ASN A 199 5.54 17.51 14.39
C ASN A 199 4.11 16.99 14.63
N PRO A 200 3.30 17.67 15.45
CA PRO A 200 1.93 17.27 15.70
C PRO A 200 1.12 17.24 14.41
N ASN A 201 0.42 16.14 14.14
CA ASN A 201 -0.50 15.99 13.02
C ASN A 201 -1.89 15.54 13.51
N GLU A 202 -2.89 15.49 12.62
CA GLU A 202 -4.27 15.13 12.99
C GLU A 202 -4.39 13.74 13.63
N ASP A 203 -3.53 12.79 13.23
CA ASP A 203 -3.51 11.41 13.73
C ASP A 203 -2.79 11.28 15.09
N ASN A 204 -1.79 12.14 15.33
CA ASN A 204 -0.91 12.11 16.50
C ASN A 204 -1.36 13.06 17.61
N GLN A 205 -2.41 13.86 17.37
CA GLN A 205 -3.01 14.73 18.38
C GLN A 205 -4.23 14.05 19.01
N MET A 206 -4.38 14.23 20.32
CA MET A 206 -5.58 13.79 21.02
C MET A 206 -6.80 14.58 20.55
N GLN A 207 -7.63 13.97 19.70
CA GLN A 207 -8.89 14.55 19.30
C GLN A 207 -9.97 14.19 20.34
N ALA A 208 -10.49 15.20 21.04
CA ALA A 208 -11.65 15.01 21.90
C ALA A 208 -12.86 14.64 21.03
N LYS A 209 -13.32 13.39 21.10
CA LYS A 209 -14.61 13.00 20.52
C LYS A 209 -15.69 13.78 21.26
N LYS A 210 -16.31 14.75 20.59
CA LYS A 210 -17.49 15.44 21.11
C LYS A 210 -18.64 14.43 21.13
N VAL A 211 -18.84 13.76 22.27
CA VAL A 211 -20.01 12.90 22.52
C VAL A 211 -21.18 13.79 22.89
N GLN A 212 -21.53 14.71 22.00
CA GLN A 212 -22.78 15.45 22.09
C GLN A 212 -23.48 15.21 20.76
N GLU A 213 -24.55 14.43 20.82
CA GLU A 213 -25.43 14.25 19.66
C GLU A 213 -26.08 15.61 19.39
N ASN A 214 -25.73 16.21 18.26
CA ASN A 214 -26.38 17.43 17.80
C ASN A 214 -27.73 17.03 17.21
N ILE A 215 -28.75 16.90 18.05
CA ILE A 215 -30.12 16.73 17.60
C ILE A 215 -30.61 18.11 17.15
N GLU A 216 -30.68 18.32 15.84
CA GLU A 216 -31.22 19.55 15.29
C GLU A 216 -32.75 19.56 15.39
N PHE A 217 -33.34 20.76 15.48
CA PHE A 217 -34.80 20.91 15.61
C PHE A 217 -35.55 20.24 14.46
N GLU A 218 -34.99 20.27 13.25
CA GLU A 218 -35.53 19.60 12.06
C GLU A 218 -35.66 18.08 12.22
N ASP A 219 -34.75 17.45 12.97
CA ASP A 219 -34.82 16.00 13.23
C ASP A 219 -35.95 15.66 14.21
N VAL A 220 -36.23 16.56 15.16
CA VAL A 220 -37.37 16.44 16.08
C VAL A 220 -38.69 16.69 15.35
N LEU A 221 -38.74 17.63 14.41
CA LEU A 221 -39.92 17.92 13.61
C LEU A 221 -40.42 16.70 12.82
N LYS A 222 -39.50 15.89 12.26
CA LYS A 222 -39.85 14.63 11.56
C LYS A 222 -40.61 13.66 12.48
N VAL A 223 -40.20 13.56 13.74
CA VAL A 223 -40.85 12.71 14.74
C VAL A 223 -42.21 13.29 15.13
N ILE A 224 -42.28 14.61 15.39
CA ILE A 224 -43.53 15.30 15.75
C ILE A 224 -44.59 15.14 14.66
N HIS A 225 -44.23 15.33 13.39
CA HIS A 225 -45.15 15.16 12.27
C HIS A 225 -45.68 13.73 12.12
N THR A 226 -44.86 12.73 12.47
CA THR A 226 -45.28 11.33 12.44
C THR A 226 -46.21 10.99 13.60
N LEU A 227 -46.01 11.59 14.77
CA LEU A 227 -46.83 11.37 15.97
C LEU A 227 -48.12 12.21 15.99
N SER A 228 -48.21 13.30 15.21
CA SER A 228 -49.39 14.17 15.17
C SER A 228 -50.47 13.74 14.16
N ARG A 229 -50.34 12.55 13.57
CA ARG A 229 -51.29 11.99 12.60
C ARG A 229 -52.04 10.82 13.23
#